data_AF-A0A2V6EHB2-F1
#
_entry.id   AF-A0A2V6EHB2-F1
#
_cell.length_a   1.000
_cell.length_b   1.000
_cell.length_c   1.000
_cell.angle_alpha   90.00
_cell.angle_beta   90.00
_cell.angle_gamma   90.00
#
_symmetry.space_group_name_H-M   'P 1'
#
loop_
_entity.id
_entity.type
_entity.pdbx_description
1 polymer ?
#
loop_
_entity_poly.entity_id
_entity_poly.type
_entity_poly.pdbx_seq_one_letter_code
_entity_poly.pdbx_strand_id
1 'polypeptide(L)' 'MISEAEARAKILEAVRTLPPRKVSILQALDHFAAEDYFARLPLPNFDNSAVDGYAVLASDCK' A
#
# COMPACT_ATOMS: atom_id res chain seq x y z
N MET A 1 -38.06 -20.95 -7.05
CA MET A 1 -36.68 -21.01 -7.57
C MET A 1 -36.19 -19.58 -7.67
N ILE A 2 -35.02 -19.27 -7.13
CA ILE A 2 -34.42 -17.93 -7.27
C ILE A 2 -33.35 -17.99 -8.36
N SER A 3 -33.07 -16.84 -8.98
CA SER A 3 -31.96 -16.68 -9.92
C SER A 3 -30.60 -16.75 -9.21
N GLU A 4 -29.53 -16.99 -9.96
CA GLU A 4 -28.15 -16.99 -9.45
C GLU A 4 -27.79 -15.63 -8.83
N ALA A 5 -28.16 -14.52 -9.48
CA ALA A 5 -27.91 -13.17 -8.98
C ALA A 5 -28.61 -12.91 -7.63
N GLU A 6 -29.87 -13.36 -7.47
CA GLU A 6 -30.60 -13.26 -6.21
C GLU A 6 -29.97 -14.13 -5.11
N ALA A 7 -29.49 -15.34 -5.45
CA ALA A 7 -28.79 -16.19 -4.51
C ALA A 7 -27.48 -15.56 -4.04
N ARG A 8 -26.70 -15.01 -4.97
CA ARG A 8 -25.44 -14.31 -4.68
C ARG A 8 -25.66 -13.08 -3.80
N ALA A 9 -26.67 -12.27 -4.11
CA ALA A 9 -27.00 -11.09 -3.31
C ALA A 9 -27.33 -11.45 -1.85
N LYS A 10 -28.17 -12.48 -1.65
CA LYS A 10 -28.55 -12.96 -0.31
C LYS A 10 -27.34 -13.48 0.49
N ILE A 11 -26.40 -14.16 -0.16
CA ILE A 11 -25.17 -14.63 0.50
C ILE A 11 -24.33 -13.43 0.94
N LEU A 12 -24.09 -12.47 0.04
CA LEU A 12 -23.29 -11.28 0.36
C LEU A 12 -23.93 -10.42 1.45
N GLU A 13 -25.26 -10.33 1.50
CA GLU A 13 -26.00 -9.62 2.54
C GLU A 13 -25.83 -10.25 3.93
N ALA A 14 -25.67 -11.58 4.00
CA ALA A 14 -25.44 -12.28 5.25
C ALA A 14 -23.98 -12.20 5.75
N VAL A 15 -23.03 -11.90 4.87
CA VAL A 15 -21.60 -11.81 5.21
C VAL A 15 -21.30 -10.46 5.86
N ARG A 16 -20.70 -10.51 7.05
CA ARG A 16 -20.23 -9.31 7.76
C ARG A 16 -18.73 -9.20 7.69
N THR A 17 -18.23 -7.98 7.55
CA THR A 17 -16.80 -7.70 7.68
C THR A 17 -16.33 -7.99 9.10
N LEU A 18 -15.14 -8.57 9.22
CA LEU A 18 -14.52 -8.81 10.52
C LEU A 18 -13.94 -7.49 11.07
N PRO A 19 -13.87 -7.33 12.41
CA PRO A 19 -13.23 -6.17 13.01
C PRO A 19 -11.75 -6.10 12.62
N PRO A 20 -11.19 -4.88 12.53
CA PRO A 20 -9.78 -4.71 12.22
C PRO A 20 -8.91 -5.28 13.36
N ARG A 21 -7.73 -5.78 13.01
CA ARG A 21 -6.75 -6.31 13.95
C ARG A 21 -5.36 -5.79 13.64
N LYS A 22 -4.55 -5.59 14.68
CA LYS A 22 -3.12 -5.30 14.53
C LYS A 22 -2.37 -6.61 14.35
N VAL A 23 -1.55 -6.67 13.31
CA VAL A 23 -0.68 -7.81 13.00
C VAL A 23 0.73 -7.30 12.74
N SER A 24 1.72 -8.19 12.86
CA SER A 24 3.06 -7.88 12.38
C SER A 24 3.05 -7.71 10.86
N ILE A 25 3.89 -6.83 10.32
CA ILE A 25 4.00 -6.61 8.86
C ILE A 25 4.35 -7.89 8.10
N LEU A 26 5.13 -8.78 8.70
CA LEU A 26 5.49 -10.07 8.11
C LEU A 26 4.30 -11.03 8.00
N GLN A 27 3.22 -10.76 8.73
CA GLN A 27 1.97 -11.52 8.72
C GLN A 27 0.84 -10.79 7.99
N ALA A 28 1.12 -9.62 7.40
CA ALA A 28 0.11 -8.79 6.75
C ALA A 28 -0.17 -9.19 5.29
N LEU A 29 0.62 -10.12 4.71
CA LEU A 29 0.34 -10.66 3.39
C LEU A 29 -1.05 -11.31 3.38
N ASP A 30 -1.78 -11.16 2.27
CA ASP A 30 -3.16 -11.65 2.09
C ASP A 30 -4.22 -11.01 3.00
N HIS A 31 -3.90 -9.88 3.65
CA HIS A 31 -4.86 -9.05 4.37
C HIS A 31 -5.19 -7.75 3.63
N PHE A 32 -6.38 -7.22 3.90
CA PHE A 32 -6.76 -5.87 3.53
C PHE A 32 -6.27 -4.87 4.59
N ALA A 33 -5.79 -3.70 4.15
CA ALA A 33 -5.51 -2.59 5.05
C ALA A 33 -6.82 -2.08 5.65
N ALA A 34 -6.85 -1.95 6.98
CA ALA A 34 -8.02 -1.44 7.71
C ALA A 34 -8.04 0.10 7.84
N GLU A 35 -6.93 0.76 7.51
CA GLU A 35 -6.73 2.20 7.57
C GLU A 35 -5.70 2.61 6.51
N ASP A 36 -5.72 3.89 6.13
CA ASP A 36 -4.74 4.45 5.20
C ASP A 36 -3.38 4.65 5.88
N TYR A 37 -2.30 4.38 5.14
CA TYR A 37 -0.93 4.59 5.60
C TYR A 37 -0.23 5.65 4.74
N PHE A 38 0.20 6.73 5.38
CA PHE A 38 0.91 7.83 4.73
C PHE A 38 2.39 7.79 5.07
N ALA A 39 3.24 8.14 4.09
CA ALA A 39 4.67 8.31 4.33
C ALA A 39 4.88 9.44 5.34
N ARG A 40 5.62 9.15 6.42
CA ARG A 40 5.94 10.13 7.45
C ARG A 40 7.19 10.95 7.11
N LEU A 41 7.95 10.51 6.12
CA LEU A 41 9.21 11.09 5.66
C LEU A 41 9.26 11.03 4.13
N PRO A 42 9.90 12.00 3.46
CA PRO A 42 10.19 11.90 2.04
C PRO A 42 11.18 10.77 1.77
N LEU A 43 11.11 10.19 0.57
CA LEU A 43 12.06 9.20 0.10
C LEU A 43 12.55 9.59 -1.31
N PRO A 44 13.85 9.90 -1.48
CA PRO A 44 14.90 9.89 -0.48
C PRO A 44 14.74 11.03 0.55
N ASN A 45 15.31 10.87 1.74
CA ASN A 45 15.23 11.89 2.79
C ASN A 45 16.23 13.06 2.59
N PHE A 46 17.08 12.95 1.57
CA PHE A 46 18.08 13.92 1.14
C PHE A 46 18.45 13.62 -0.31
N ASP A 47 19.17 14.52 -0.98
CA ASP A 47 19.62 14.32 -2.36
C ASP A 47 20.57 13.12 -2.45
N ASN A 48 20.10 12.01 -3.00
CA ASN A 48 20.92 10.83 -3.25
C ASN A 48 21.46 10.85 -4.68
N SER A 49 22.69 10.38 -4.86
CA SER A 49 23.18 10.15 -6.21
C SER A 49 22.45 8.96 -6.81
N ALA A 50 21.96 9.10 -8.04
CA ALA A 50 21.38 8.00 -8.81
C ALA A 50 22.45 7.12 -9.49
N VAL A 51 23.71 7.53 -9.42
CA VAL A 51 24.85 6.89 -10.11
C VAL A 51 26.10 6.88 -9.24
N ASP A 52 27.05 6.02 -9.58
CA ASP A 52 28.40 6.12 -9.06
C ASP A 52 29.15 7.25 -9.78
N GLY A 53 29.81 8.13 -9.03
CA GLY A 53 30.52 9.27 -9.59
C GLY A 53 30.87 10.33 -8.55
N TYR A 54 31.05 11.55 -9.03
CA TYR A 54 31.38 12.72 -8.21
C TYR A 54 30.29 13.78 -8.30
N ALA A 55 29.94 14.39 -7.17
CA ALA A 55 29.12 15.59 -7.16
C ALA A 55 29.94 16.77 -7.70
N VAL A 56 29.47 17.36 -8.79
CA VAL A 56 30.12 18.51 -9.43
C VAL A 56 29.16 19.70 -9.47
N LEU A 57 29.71 20.91 -9.45
CA LEU A 57 28.94 22.08 -9.84
C LEU A 57 28.83 22.06 -11.37
N ALA A 58 27.60 21.99 -11.87
CA ALA A 58 27.36 21.91 -13.32
C ALA A 58 27.98 23.09 -14.08
N SER A 59 28.07 24.27 -13.44
CA SER A 59 28.71 25.47 -13.99
C SER A 59 30.21 25.34 -14.23
N ASP A 60 30.89 24.43 -13.52
CA ASP A 60 32.33 24.22 -13.65
C ASP A 60 32.66 23.17 -14.73
N CYS A 61 31.63 22.52 -15.28
CA CYS A 61 31.73 21.53 -16.35
C CYS A 61 31.44 22.21 -17.71
N LYS A 62 32.24 21.90 -18.74
CA LYS A 62 32.10 22.48 -20.09
C LYS A 62 31.20 21.66 -21.00
#